data_AF-A0A2D5GGC8-F1
#
_entry.id   AF-A0A2D5GGC8-F1
#
_cell.length_a   1.000
_cell.length_b   1.000
_cell.length_c   1.000
_cell.angle_alpha   90.00
_cell.angle_beta   90.00
_cell.angle_gamma   90.00
#
_symmetry.space_group_name_H-M   'P 1'
#
loop_
_entity.id
_entity.type
_entity.pdbx_description
1 polymer ?
#
loop_
_entity_poly.entity_id
_entity_poly.type
_entity_poly.pdbx_seq_one_letter_code
_entity_poly.pdbx_strand_id
1 'polypeptide(L)'
;MRVALPDELTHAQRLELVREFVRSQFVDRGMVADIALHAPGRAGDERNHHAHILLTTREIAAEGSVPGGGFTTKNRDWNKVEVLEGWREAWARDSNAALERAGIEDRVDHRTLVAQRDEALELARAARERGDEGAELAQTVRAVSLDRPPLPQLSPGAWQMKERGIEVGRVGAWHEAKARAAEVMEVARELAGHVRDWLDRAADRVLDRLGPEQSELALAGGREGREQEPDLATRLREAWEARKEGREQHEADASEREAPDDLAARLRAAATGIDREAFGDRVSALREGREAEEQHVAQEVERQRTKELELEREVHARRDRGHDYGL
;
A
#
# COMPACT_ATOMS: atom_id res chain seq x y z
N MET A 1 -7.07 -23.57 5.51
CA MET A 1 -7.04 -22.09 5.45
C MET A 1 -5.60 -21.62 5.28
N ARG A 2 -5.37 -20.40 4.80
CA ARG A 2 -4.07 -19.72 4.82
C ARG A 2 -4.28 -18.25 5.23
N VAL A 3 -3.41 -17.74 6.10
CA VAL A 3 -3.37 -16.32 6.48
C VAL A 3 -2.01 -15.72 6.13
N ALA A 4 -1.97 -14.45 5.74
CA ALA A 4 -0.75 -13.66 5.63
C ALA A 4 -0.43 -13.07 7.02
N LEU A 5 0.84 -13.05 7.40
CA LEU A 5 1.31 -12.56 8.69
C LEU A 5 2.05 -11.23 8.48
N PRO A 6 1.90 -10.23 9.36
CA PRO A 6 2.66 -8.99 9.26
C PRO A 6 4.17 -9.26 9.28
N ASP A 7 4.92 -8.59 8.41
CA ASP A 7 6.38 -8.74 8.29
C ASP A 7 7.13 -8.11 9.48
N GLU A 8 6.54 -7.02 9.96
CA GLU A 8 7.03 -6.10 10.98
C GLU A 8 7.08 -6.76 12.38
N LEU A 9 6.34 -7.86 12.58
CA LEU A 9 6.34 -8.67 13.79
C LEU A 9 7.47 -9.71 13.79
N THR A 10 8.13 -9.92 14.93
CA THR A 10 9.11 -11.01 15.07
C THR A 10 8.48 -12.40 14.83
N HIS A 11 9.30 -13.40 14.53
CA HIS A 11 8.82 -14.80 14.41
C HIS A 11 8.05 -15.28 15.65
N ALA A 12 8.47 -14.87 16.85
CA ALA A 12 7.78 -15.20 18.10
C ALA A 12 6.40 -14.53 18.18
N GLN A 13 6.28 -13.24 17.89
CA GLN A 13 5.00 -12.52 17.86
C GLN A 13 4.05 -13.09 16.78
N ARG A 14 4.58 -13.45 15.61
CA ARG A 14 3.81 -14.15 14.56
C ARG A 14 3.28 -15.52 15.01
N LEU A 15 4.09 -16.29 15.76
CA LEU A 15 3.66 -17.57 16.32
C LEU A 15 2.60 -17.39 17.42
N GLU A 16 2.73 -16.37 18.26
CA GLU A 16 1.75 -16.01 19.29
C GLU A 16 0.40 -15.64 18.65
N LEU A 17 0.40 -14.69 17.71
CA LEU A 17 -0.79 -14.25 16.95
C LEU A 17 -1.53 -15.42 16.31
N VAL A 18 -0.82 -16.31 15.60
CA VAL A 18 -1.45 -17.49 14.98
C VAL A 18 -2.02 -18.44 16.03
N ARG A 19 -1.37 -18.60 17.20
CA ARG A 19 -1.88 -19.46 18.29
C ARG A 19 -3.11 -18.88 18.99
N GLU A 20 -3.13 -17.57 19.26
CA GLU A 20 -4.28 -16.86 19.85
C GLU A 20 -5.51 -16.94 18.93
N PHE A 21 -5.33 -16.62 17.65
CA PHE A 21 -6.36 -16.70 16.64
C PHE A 21 -6.84 -18.14 16.44
N VAL A 22 -5.94 -19.12 16.31
CA VAL A 22 -6.34 -20.52 16.06
C VAL A 22 -7.06 -21.14 17.25
N ARG A 23 -6.65 -20.81 18.48
CA ARG A 23 -7.34 -21.22 19.70
C ARG A 23 -8.78 -20.69 19.70
N SER A 24 -8.93 -19.36 19.69
CA SER A 24 -10.23 -18.70 19.81
C SER A 24 -11.19 -18.95 18.65
N GLN A 25 -10.67 -19.15 17.43
CA GLN A 25 -11.52 -19.31 16.24
C GLN A 25 -11.80 -20.75 15.83
N PHE A 26 -10.99 -21.73 16.24
CA PHE A 26 -11.16 -23.13 15.81
C PHE A 26 -11.14 -24.14 16.96
N VAL A 27 -10.14 -24.09 17.83
CA VAL A 27 -10.01 -25.09 18.91
C VAL A 27 -11.12 -24.94 19.94
N ASP A 28 -11.44 -23.71 20.33
CA ASP A 28 -12.53 -23.40 21.26
C ASP A 28 -13.92 -23.68 20.65
N ARG A 29 -13.98 -23.95 19.33
CA ARG A 29 -15.16 -24.43 18.59
C ARG A 29 -15.15 -25.94 18.35
N GLY A 30 -14.25 -26.69 18.98
CA GLY A 30 -14.16 -28.16 18.92
C GLY A 30 -13.34 -28.73 17.77
N MET A 31 -12.69 -27.90 16.94
CA MET A 31 -11.80 -28.36 15.87
C MET A 31 -10.43 -28.77 16.41
N VAL A 32 -9.78 -29.73 15.74
CA VAL A 32 -8.31 -29.86 15.83
C VAL A 32 -7.70 -29.03 14.71
N ALA A 33 -6.67 -28.25 15.05
CA ALA A 33 -5.93 -27.42 14.12
C ALA A 33 -4.46 -27.85 14.04
N ASP A 34 -3.98 -28.08 12.82
CA ASP A 34 -2.57 -28.25 12.50
C ASP A 34 -2.06 -26.97 11.81
N ILE A 35 -0.85 -26.53 12.18
CA ILE A 35 -0.36 -25.17 11.94
C ILE A 35 1.08 -25.21 11.41
N ALA A 36 1.28 -24.81 10.16
CA ALA A 36 2.59 -24.60 9.57
C ALA A 36 2.83 -23.10 9.32
N LEU A 37 3.81 -22.50 10.01
CA LEU A 37 4.30 -21.16 9.72
C LEU A 37 5.41 -21.23 8.66
N HIS A 38 5.31 -20.37 7.65
CA HIS A 38 6.28 -20.27 6.57
C HIS A 38 7.01 -18.92 6.62
N ALA A 39 8.33 -18.99 6.43
CA ALA A 39 9.15 -17.85 6.03
C ALA A 39 8.96 -17.57 4.53
N PRO A 40 9.38 -16.39 4.05
CA PRO A 40 9.57 -16.13 2.62
C PRO A 40 10.35 -17.24 1.91
N GLY A 41 10.03 -17.43 0.62
CA GLY A 41 10.83 -18.27 -0.27
C GLY A 41 11.95 -17.46 -0.91
N ARG A 42 13.12 -18.06 -1.12
CA ARG A 42 14.39 -17.44 -1.59
C ARG A 42 14.36 -16.61 -2.90
N ALA A 43 13.21 -16.55 -3.59
CA ALA A 43 12.99 -15.80 -4.82
C ALA A 43 11.61 -15.11 -4.81
N GLY A 44 11.03 -14.91 -3.63
CA GLY A 44 9.74 -14.28 -3.42
C GLY A 44 9.86 -12.82 -3.00
N ASP A 45 8.78 -12.30 -2.41
CA ASP A 45 8.84 -11.06 -1.62
C ASP A 45 9.28 -11.45 -0.21
N GLU A 46 10.40 -10.89 0.29
CA GLU A 46 10.96 -11.20 1.61
C GLU A 46 10.05 -10.78 2.79
N ARG A 47 8.92 -10.13 2.51
CA ARG A 47 7.89 -9.79 3.50
C ARG A 47 6.74 -10.82 3.56
N ASN A 48 6.74 -11.82 2.68
CA ASN A 48 5.62 -12.76 2.50
C ASN A 48 5.58 -13.89 3.56
N HIS A 49 5.60 -13.51 4.84
CA HIS A 49 5.31 -14.42 5.94
C HIS A 49 3.85 -14.87 5.90
N HIS A 50 3.60 -16.18 6.06
CA HIS A 50 2.25 -16.73 5.99
C HIS A 50 2.12 -18.01 6.83
N ALA A 51 0.92 -18.33 7.30
CA ALA A 51 0.62 -19.59 7.97
C ALA A 51 -0.42 -20.40 7.20
N HIS A 52 -0.14 -21.69 7.04
CA HIS A 52 -1.12 -22.70 6.62
C HIS A 52 -1.76 -23.32 7.86
N ILE A 53 -3.09 -23.33 7.90
CA ILE A 53 -3.89 -23.85 9.01
C ILE A 53 -4.82 -24.92 8.45
N LEU A 54 -4.57 -26.18 8.80
CA LEU A 54 -5.41 -27.33 8.46
C LEU A 54 -6.36 -27.60 9.63
N LEU A 55 -7.64 -27.86 9.34
CA LEU A 55 -8.70 -27.98 10.34
C LEU A 55 -9.46 -29.28 10.15
N THR A 56 -9.87 -29.94 11.24
CA THR A 56 -10.81 -31.06 11.15
C THR A 56 -12.19 -30.59 10.67
N THR A 57 -12.91 -31.47 9.97
CA THR A 57 -14.30 -31.22 9.54
C THR A 57 -15.33 -31.89 10.46
N ARG A 58 -14.88 -32.29 11.66
CA ARG A 58 -15.61 -32.99 12.73
C ARG A 58 -15.03 -32.51 14.06
N GLU A 59 -15.85 -32.53 15.10
CA GLU A 59 -15.44 -32.24 16.48
C GLU A 59 -14.83 -33.50 17.12
N ILE A 60 -13.96 -33.34 18.12
CA ILE A 60 -13.65 -34.45 19.03
C ILE A 60 -14.88 -34.67 19.91
N ALA A 61 -15.43 -35.88 19.89
CA ALA A 61 -16.51 -36.27 20.77
C ALA A 61 -16.01 -36.40 22.22
N ALA A 62 -16.77 -35.90 23.19
CA ALA A 62 -16.50 -36.13 24.61
C ALA A 62 -16.43 -37.63 24.91
N GLU A 63 -15.62 -38.03 25.88
CA GLU A 63 -15.44 -39.45 26.21
C GLU A 63 -16.77 -40.13 26.57
N GLY A 64 -17.01 -41.31 26.00
CA GLY A 64 -18.27 -42.04 26.13
C GLY A 64 -19.45 -41.50 25.32
N SER A 65 -19.38 -40.30 24.71
CA SER A 65 -20.52 -39.71 23.97
C SER A 65 -20.77 -40.31 22.58
N VAL A 66 -19.79 -41.07 22.03
CA VAL A 66 -19.95 -41.88 20.82
C VAL A 66 -19.36 -43.29 21.04
N PRO A 67 -19.95 -44.37 20.48
CA PRO A 67 -19.40 -45.73 20.61
C PRO A 67 -17.99 -45.83 20.03
N GLY A 68 -17.01 -46.18 20.88
CA GLY A 68 -15.59 -46.26 20.52
C GLY A 68 -14.82 -44.93 20.60
N GLY A 69 -15.46 -43.81 20.94
CA GLY A 69 -14.84 -42.49 21.01
C GLY A 69 -14.44 -41.91 19.64
N GLY A 70 -13.60 -40.88 19.65
CA GLY A 70 -13.06 -40.27 18.43
C GLY A 70 -13.86 -39.05 17.95
N PHE A 71 -14.16 -38.98 16.65
CA PHE A 71 -14.73 -37.79 16.01
C PHE A 71 -16.24 -37.88 15.78
N THR A 72 -16.94 -36.75 15.95
CA THR A 72 -18.38 -36.59 15.67
C THR A 72 -18.71 -36.67 14.16
N THR A 73 -19.97 -36.48 13.77
CA THR A 73 -20.37 -36.29 12.37
C THR A 73 -19.74 -35.02 11.77
N LYS A 74 -19.83 -34.84 10.44
CA LYS A 74 -19.25 -33.64 9.82
C LYS A 74 -20.07 -32.39 10.15
N ASN A 75 -19.55 -31.51 11.00
CA ASN A 75 -20.15 -30.21 11.26
C ASN A 75 -20.17 -29.39 9.95
N ARG A 76 -21.34 -28.86 9.59
CA ARG A 76 -21.54 -28.08 8.35
C ARG A 76 -21.62 -26.59 8.59
N ASP A 77 -22.01 -26.16 9.78
CA ASP A 77 -22.15 -24.75 10.14
C ASP A 77 -20.83 -23.97 10.03
N TRP A 78 -19.70 -24.63 10.26
CA TRP A 78 -18.35 -24.06 10.04
C TRP A 78 -18.03 -23.69 8.59
N ASN A 79 -18.89 -24.02 7.61
CA ASN A 79 -18.69 -23.74 6.18
C ASN A 79 -19.64 -22.63 5.68
N LYS A 80 -20.38 -21.99 6.59
CA LYS A 80 -21.27 -20.85 6.31
C LYS A 80 -20.46 -19.59 5.97
N VAL A 81 -21.02 -18.71 5.14
CA VAL A 81 -20.32 -17.50 4.64
C VAL A 81 -20.12 -16.51 5.77
N GLU A 82 -21.13 -16.35 6.61
CA GLU A 82 -21.17 -15.49 7.80
C GLU A 82 -20.08 -15.88 8.82
N VAL A 83 -19.77 -17.17 8.90
CA VAL A 83 -18.69 -17.71 9.75
C VAL A 83 -17.30 -17.40 9.16
N LEU A 84 -17.14 -17.47 7.84
CA LEU A 84 -15.92 -17.05 7.15
C LEU A 84 -15.69 -15.53 7.26
N GLU A 85 -16.75 -14.72 7.23
CA GLU A 85 -16.67 -13.27 7.42
C GLU A 85 -16.24 -12.92 8.85
N GLY A 86 -16.84 -13.54 9.87
CA GLY A 86 -16.39 -13.41 11.26
C GLY A 86 -14.93 -13.85 11.49
N TRP A 87 -14.43 -14.86 10.76
CA TRP A 87 -13.01 -15.23 10.80
C TRP A 87 -12.09 -14.20 10.15
N ARG A 88 -12.54 -13.51 9.10
CA ARG A 88 -11.77 -12.44 8.45
C ARG A 88 -11.71 -11.19 9.33
N GLU A 89 -12.83 -10.83 9.94
CA GLU A 89 -12.90 -9.74 10.93
C GLU A 89 -12.00 -10.04 12.13
N ALA A 90 -12.13 -11.23 12.74
CA ALA A 90 -11.27 -11.66 13.84
C ALA A 90 -9.78 -11.66 13.45
N TRP A 91 -9.41 -12.10 12.24
CA TRP A 91 -8.02 -12.06 11.80
C TRP A 91 -7.46 -10.62 11.72
N ALA A 92 -8.24 -9.69 11.16
CA ALA A 92 -7.82 -8.28 11.10
C ALA A 92 -7.71 -7.67 12.50
N ARG A 93 -8.70 -7.90 13.38
CA ARG A 93 -8.68 -7.48 14.79
C ARG A 93 -7.44 -7.99 15.53
N ASP A 94 -7.17 -9.29 15.44
CA ASP A 94 -6.09 -9.94 16.17
C ASP A 94 -4.72 -9.50 15.64
N SER A 95 -4.58 -9.35 14.32
CA SER A 95 -3.37 -8.81 13.67
C SER A 95 -3.10 -7.37 14.10
N ASN A 96 -4.13 -6.52 14.12
CA ASN A 96 -4.02 -5.13 14.54
C ASN A 96 -3.64 -5.01 16.02
N ALA A 97 -4.24 -5.83 16.89
CA ALA A 97 -3.88 -5.89 18.29
C ALA A 97 -2.46 -6.44 18.52
N ALA A 98 -1.92 -7.28 17.62
CA ALA A 98 -0.52 -7.74 17.69
C ALA A 98 0.47 -6.65 17.23
N LEU A 99 0.13 -5.89 16.17
CA LEU A 99 0.91 -4.74 15.69
C LEU A 99 0.94 -3.62 16.74
N GLU A 100 -0.19 -3.31 17.35
CA GLU A 100 -0.31 -2.35 18.44
C GLU A 100 0.53 -2.75 19.67
N ARG A 101 0.48 -4.02 20.09
CA ARG A 101 1.34 -4.55 21.17
C ARG A 101 2.84 -4.51 20.84
N ALA A 102 3.20 -4.34 19.56
CA ALA A 102 4.58 -4.20 19.10
C ALA A 102 4.99 -2.72 18.87
N GLY A 103 4.10 -1.76 19.12
CA GLY A 103 4.36 -0.32 18.89
C GLY A 103 4.32 0.09 17.41
N ILE A 104 3.70 -0.71 16.55
CA ILE A 104 3.59 -0.45 15.11
C ILE A 104 2.25 0.22 14.81
N GLU A 105 2.25 1.24 13.96
CA GLU A 105 1.05 2.03 13.60
C GLU A 105 0.24 1.42 12.45
N ASP A 106 0.84 0.59 11.60
CA ASP A 106 0.18 -0.07 10.47
C ASP A 106 -1.03 -0.92 10.91
N ARG A 107 -2.08 -0.94 10.07
CA ARG A 107 -3.32 -1.68 10.33
C ARG A 107 -3.78 -2.42 9.09
N VAL A 108 -4.25 -3.65 9.29
CA VAL A 108 -4.90 -4.51 8.30
C VAL A 108 -6.41 -4.37 8.44
N ASP A 109 -7.12 -4.30 7.32
CA ASP A 109 -8.58 -4.31 7.26
C ASP A 109 -9.05 -5.46 6.36
N HIS A 110 -10.14 -6.11 6.75
CA HIS A 110 -10.70 -7.27 6.07
C HIS A 110 -11.74 -6.90 4.99
N ARG A 111 -12.23 -5.66 5.01
CA ARG A 111 -13.25 -5.13 4.10
C ARG A 111 -12.66 -4.86 2.71
N THR A 112 -13.51 -4.71 1.70
CA THR A 112 -13.05 -4.38 0.34
C THR A 112 -12.38 -2.99 0.32
N LEU A 113 -11.43 -2.78 -0.59
CA LEU A 113 -10.77 -1.48 -0.78
C LEU A 113 -11.79 -0.36 -1.04
N VAL A 114 -12.88 -0.67 -1.76
CA VAL A 114 -14.01 0.23 -2.00
C VAL A 114 -14.68 0.64 -0.68
N ALA A 115 -15.08 -0.31 0.17
CA ALA A 115 -15.71 0.00 1.46
C ALA A 115 -14.80 0.82 2.39
N GLN A 116 -13.49 0.56 2.37
CA GLN A 116 -12.51 1.36 3.11
C GLN A 116 -12.31 2.77 2.53
N ARG A 117 -12.33 2.92 1.20
CA ARG A 117 -12.22 4.21 0.50
C ARG A 117 -13.44 5.07 0.77
N ASP A 118 -14.62 4.49 0.68
CA ASP A 118 -15.89 5.20 0.83
C ASP A 118 -16.06 5.66 2.30
N GLU A 119 -15.65 4.83 3.28
CA GLU A 119 -15.47 5.26 4.68
C GLU A 119 -14.50 6.45 4.81
N ALA A 120 -13.33 6.40 4.18
CA ALA A 120 -12.35 7.48 4.24
C ALA A 120 -12.89 8.79 3.62
N LEU A 121 -13.71 8.71 2.57
CA LEU A 121 -14.38 9.87 1.97
C LEU A 121 -15.44 10.49 2.90
N GLU A 122 -16.23 9.70 3.61
CA GLU A 122 -17.18 10.24 4.61
C GLU A 122 -16.44 10.81 5.84
N LEU A 123 -15.35 10.19 6.29
CA LEU A 123 -14.50 10.74 7.36
C LEU A 123 -13.85 12.07 6.94
N ALA A 124 -13.43 12.22 5.67
CA ALA A 124 -12.91 13.47 5.13
C ALA A 124 -13.97 14.58 5.09
N ARG A 125 -15.20 14.27 4.65
CA ARG A 125 -16.34 15.21 4.67
C ARG A 125 -16.68 15.65 6.09
N ALA A 126 -16.79 14.70 7.02
CA ALA A 126 -17.07 14.99 8.43
C ALA A 126 -15.94 15.79 9.10
N ALA A 127 -14.69 15.68 8.63
CA ALA A 127 -13.59 16.53 9.07
C ALA A 127 -13.73 17.98 8.58
N ARG A 128 -14.02 18.17 7.27
CA ARG A 128 -14.30 19.50 6.70
C ARG A 128 -15.42 20.23 7.43
N GLU A 129 -16.50 19.52 7.75
CA GLU A 129 -17.67 20.06 8.46
C GLU A 129 -17.34 20.53 9.90
N ARG A 130 -16.21 20.09 10.47
CA ARG A 130 -15.67 20.57 11.75
C ARG A 130 -14.57 21.63 11.62
N GLY A 131 -14.18 22.00 10.40
CA GLY A 131 -12.99 22.84 10.14
C GLY A 131 -11.66 22.13 10.40
N ASP A 132 -11.65 20.80 10.39
CA ASP A 132 -10.50 19.95 10.69
C ASP A 132 -9.72 19.61 9.42
N GLU A 133 -9.10 20.64 8.81
CA GLU A 133 -8.40 20.56 7.52
C GLU A 133 -7.31 19.46 7.51
N GLY A 134 -6.60 19.29 8.63
CA GLY A 134 -5.59 18.24 8.80
C GLY A 134 -6.18 16.84 8.69
N ALA A 135 -7.32 16.58 9.34
CA ALA A 135 -8.01 15.30 9.21
C ALA A 135 -8.70 15.11 7.85
N GLU A 136 -9.23 16.17 7.22
CA GLU A 136 -9.77 16.09 5.85
C GLU A 136 -8.67 15.65 4.87
N LEU A 137 -7.49 16.31 4.92
CA LEU A 137 -6.35 15.98 4.07
C LEU A 137 -5.85 14.54 4.33
N ALA A 138 -5.67 14.13 5.59
CA ALA A 138 -5.22 12.79 5.92
C ALA A 138 -6.17 11.69 5.41
N GLN A 139 -7.49 11.87 5.59
CA GLN A 139 -8.49 10.91 5.11
C GLN A 139 -8.65 10.95 3.58
N THR A 140 -8.47 12.11 2.94
CA THR A 140 -8.42 12.22 1.48
C THR A 140 -7.24 11.41 0.90
N VAL A 141 -6.05 11.51 1.50
CA VAL A 141 -4.89 10.70 1.09
C VAL A 141 -5.12 9.20 1.33
N ARG A 142 -5.75 8.82 2.45
CA ARG A 142 -6.20 7.43 2.68
C ARG A 142 -7.12 6.96 1.56
N ALA A 143 -8.15 7.73 1.20
CA ALA A 143 -9.06 7.39 0.10
C ALA A 143 -8.32 7.21 -1.24
N VAL A 144 -7.40 8.12 -1.60
CA VAL A 144 -6.58 7.99 -2.82
C VAL A 144 -5.77 6.69 -2.82
N SER A 145 -5.11 6.33 -1.71
CA SER A 145 -4.31 5.09 -1.58
C SER A 145 -5.12 3.80 -1.77
N LEU A 146 -6.46 3.89 -1.65
CA LEU A 146 -7.40 2.78 -1.75
C LEU A 146 -8.07 2.68 -3.13
N ASP A 147 -7.96 3.69 -4.01
CA ASP A 147 -8.52 3.66 -5.39
C ASP A 147 -7.66 2.83 -6.36
N ARG A 148 -7.54 1.53 -6.06
CA ARG A 148 -6.74 0.56 -6.82
C ARG A 148 -7.42 -0.81 -6.87
N PRO A 149 -7.20 -1.61 -7.94
CA PRO A 149 -7.72 -2.96 -7.99
C PRO A 149 -7.10 -3.84 -6.88
N PRO A 150 -7.88 -4.75 -6.27
CA PRO A 150 -7.33 -5.75 -5.36
C PRO A 150 -6.47 -6.76 -6.13
N LEU A 151 -5.35 -7.19 -5.54
CA LEU A 151 -4.43 -8.12 -6.18
C LEU A 151 -5.09 -9.50 -6.39
N PRO A 152 -5.24 -10.00 -7.64
CA PRO A 152 -6.02 -11.21 -7.90
C PRO A 152 -5.34 -12.48 -7.41
N GLN A 153 -6.11 -13.45 -6.90
CA GLN A 153 -5.55 -14.72 -6.45
C GLN A 153 -5.16 -15.62 -7.65
N LEU A 154 -3.85 -15.81 -7.84
CA LEU A 154 -3.31 -16.81 -8.75
C LEU A 154 -3.54 -18.23 -8.20
N SER A 155 -3.87 -19.17 -9.09
CA SER A 155 -3.86 -20.61 -8.79
C SER A 155 -2.43 -21.16 -8.78
N PRO A 156 -2.16 -22.37 -8.23
CA PRO A 156 -0.82 -22.96 -8.24
C PRO A 156 -0.23 -23.10 -9.65
N GLY A 157 -1.04 -23.46 -10.65
CA GLY A 157 -0.59 -23.52 -12.05
C GLY A 157 -0.26 -22.14 -12.63
N ALA A 158 -1.02 -21.10 -12.29
CA ALA A 158 -0.72 -19.72 -12.72
C ALA A 158 0.55 -19.17 -12.04
N TRP A 159 0.85 -19.56 -10.81
CA TRP A 159 2.14 -19.29 -10.17
C TRP A 159 3.29 -19.97 -10.91
N GLN A 160 3.18 -21.27 -11.22
CA GLN A 160 4.20 -22.00 -11.98
C GLN A 160 4.43 -21.46 -13.40
N MET A 161 3.39 -20.91 -14.04
CA MET A 161 3.52 -20.21 -15.33
C MET A 161 4.32 -18.91 -15.16
N LYS A 162 3.94 -18.08 -14.19
CA LYS A 162 4.63 -16.82 -13.85
C LYS A 162 6.09 -17.04 -13.47
N GLU A 163 6.41 -18.04 -12.65
CA GLU A 163 7.78 -18.41 -12.26
C GLU A 163 8.66 -18.83 -13.45
N ARG A 164 8.04 -19.29 -14.56
CA ARG A 164 8.71 -19.64 -15.82
C ARG A 164 8.73 -18.48 -16.83
N GLY A 165 8.29 -17.28 -16.45
CA GLY A 165 8.11 -16.15 -17.37
C GLY A 165 7.00 -16.34 -18.40
N ILE A 166 6.11 -17.32 -18.22
CA ILE A 166 5.00 -17.60 -19.13
C ILE A 166 3.81 -16.73 -18.72
N GLU A 167 3.55 -15.69 -19.51
CA GLU A 167 2.36 -14.87 -19.33
C GLU A 167 1.10 -15.59 -19.80
N VAL A 168 0.05 -15.51 -18.98
CA VAL A 168 -1.32 -15.92 -19.27
C VAL A 168 -2.25 -14.85 -18.71
N GLY A 169 -3.48 -14.69 -19.24
CA GLY A 169 -4.32 -13.53 -18.90
C GLY A 169 -4.54 -13.26 -17.40
N ARG A 170 -4.56 -14.29 -16.55
CA ARG A 170 -4.64 -14.13 -15.08
C ARG A 170 -3.31 -13.68 -14.42
N VAL A 171 -2.18 -13.99 -15.03
CA VAL A 171 -0.86 -13.46 -14.66
C VAL A 171 -0.72 -12.01 -15.15
N GLY A 172 -1.12 -11.71 -16.38
CA GLY A 172 -1.16 -10.32 -16.89
C GLY A 172 -2.00 -9.40 -16.00
N ALA A 173 -3.24 -9.78 -15.69
CA ALA A 173 -4.09 -9.05 -14.75
C ALA A 173 -3.51 -8.92 -13.32
N TRP A 174 -2.60 -9.83 -12.90
CA TRP A 174 -1.87 -9.71 -11.64
C TRP A 174 -0.74 -8.69 -11.74
N HIS A 175 -0.04 -8.63 -12.87
CA HIS A 175 0.99 -7.62 -13.14
C HIS A 175 0.38 -6.22 -13.29
N GLU A 176 -0.72 -6.10 -14.04
CA GLU A 176 -1.50 -4.87 -14.18
C GLU A 176 -2.00 -4.35 -12.82
N ALA A 177 -2.66 -5.20 -12.03
CA ALA A 177 -3.12 -4.82 -10.69
C ALA A 177 -1.97 -4.41 -9.77
N LYS A 178 -0.80 -5.08 -9.85
CA LYS A 178 0.40 -4.70 -9.08
C LYS A 178 0.99 -3.37 -9.56
N ALA A 179 1.06 -3.12 -10.86
CA ALA A 179 1.56 -1.87 -11.43
C ALA A 179 0.66 -0.70 -11.01
N ARG A 180 -0.66 -0.82 -11.20
CA ARG A 180 -1.62 0.21 -10.78
C ARG A 180 -1.60 0.44 -9.27
N ALA A 181 -1.42 -0.61 -8.47
CA ALA A 181 -1.25 -0.48 -7.03
C ALA A 181 0.06 0.24 -6.64
N ALA A 182 1.12 0.17 -7.45
CA ALA A 182 2.37 0.89 -7.22
C ALA A 182 2.22 2.39 -7.56
N GLU A 183 1.65 2.71 -8.74
CA GLU A 183 1.32 4.09 -9.15
C GLU A 183 0.50 4.82 -8.09
N VAL A 184 -0.57 4.20 -7.61
CA VAL A 184 -1.47 4.77 -6.60
C VAL A 184 -0.76 4.99 -5.26
N MET A 185 0.16 4.09 -4.88
CA MET A 185 0.98 4.26 -3.67
C MET A 185 2.12 5.28 -3.85
N GLU A 186 2.55 5.60 -5.07
CA GLU A 186 3.46 6.71 -5.34
C GLU A 186 2.76 8.05 -5.17
N VAL A 187 1.61 8.24 -5.84
CA VAL A 187 0.77 9.44 -5.67
C VAL A 187 0.35 9.62 -4.20
N ALA A 188 -0.09 8.56 -3.51
CA ALA A 188 -0.47 8.67 -2.10
C ALA A 188 0.70 9.07 -1.18
N ARG A 189 1.93 8.61 -1.45
CA ARG A 189 3.13 9.02 -0.69
C ARG A 189 3.52 10.46 -0.99
N GLU A 190 3.44 10.90 -2.24
CA GLU A 190 3.67 12.28 -2.65
C GLU A 190 2.69 13.23 -1.95
N LEU A 191 1.40 12.90 -1.96
CA LEU A 191 0.37 13.67 -1.25
C LEU A 191 0.60 13.68 0.27
N ALA A 192 0.96 12.54 0.88
CA ALA A 192 1.32 12.46 2.30
C ALA A 192 2.57 13.28 2.67
N GLY A 193 3.49 13.51 1.71
CA GLY A 193 4.56 14.51 1.85
C GLY A 193 3.98 15.91 1.95
N HIS A 194 3.29 16.36 0.88
CA HIS A 194 2.70 17.70 0.80
C HIS A 194 1.79 18.06 1.99
N VAL A 195 1.03 17.11 2.53
CA VAL A 195 0.17 17.31 3.71
C VAL A 195 0.98 17.52 4.99
N ARG A 196 2.08 16.76 5.20
CA ARG A 196 2.97 16.98 6.36
C ARG A 196 3.67 18.32 6.26
N ASP A 197 4.30 18.61 5.13
CA ASP A 197 4.94 19.90 4.88
C ASP A 197 3.96 21.09 5.07
N TRP A 198 2.67 20.90 4.75
CA TRP A 198 1.63 21.92 4.98
C TRP A 198 1.25 22.06 6.45
N LEU A 199 1.14 20.94 7.19
CA LEU A 199 0.91 20.93 8.65
C LEU A 199 2.06 21.60 9.40
N ASP A 200 3.31 21.26 9.07
CA ASP A 200 4.51 21.83 9.69
C ASP A 200 4.54 23.36 9.48
N ARG A 201 4.39 23.81 8.22
CA ARG A 201 4.27 25.24 7.90
C ARG A 201 3.02 25.90 8.48
N ALA A 202 1.98 25.16 8.85
CA ALA A 202 0.83 25.71 9.57
C ALA A 202 1.14 25.91 11.05
N ALA A 203 1.84 24.96 11.69
CA ALA A 203 2.32 25.06 13.06
C ALA A 203 3.34 26.21 13.23
N ASP A 204 4.33 26.32 12.34
CA ASP A 204 5.31 27.42 12.34
C ASP A 204 4.60 28.79 12.32
N ARG A 205 3.66 28.98 11.39
CA ARG A 205 2.85 30.22 11.27
C ARG A 205 1.88 30.46 12.43
N VAL A 206 1.70 29.51 13.35
CA VAL A 206 0.97 29.72 14.61
C VAL A 206 1.96 30.13 15.71
N LEU A 207 3.09 29.44 15.83
CA LEU A 207 4.16 29.78 16.79
C LEU A 207 4.75 31.18 16.55
N ASP A 208 4.98 31.55 15.29
CA ASP A 208 5.45 32.90 14.90
C ASP A 208 4.48 34.02 15.32
N ARG A 209 3.18 33.74 15.38
CA ARG A 209 2.13 34.71 15.77
C ARG A 209 1.94 34.82 17.28
N LEU A 210 2.29 33.77 18.02
CA LEU A 210 2.18 33.71 19.48
C LEU A 210 3.37 34.40 20.17
N GLY A 211 4.56 34.27 19.59
CA GLY A 211 5.80 34.84 20.13
C GLY A 211 6.37 34.02 21.30
N PRO A 212 7.63 34.25 21.69
CA PRO A 212 8.45 33.27 22.41
C PRO A 212 7.84 32.75 23.72
N GLU A 213 7.31 33.63 24.58
CA GLU A 213 6.71 33.23 25.86
C GLU A 213 5.40 32.43 25.71
N GLN A 214 4.67 32.63 24.61
CA GLN A 214 3.41 31.93 24.35
C GLN A 214 3.63 30.66 23.51
N SER A 215 4.71 30.59 22.74
CA SER A 215 5.11 29.39 21.99
C SER A 215 5.55 28.25 22.91
N GLU A 216 6.24 28.54 24.03
CA GLU A 216 6.47 27.51 25.07
C GLU A 216 5.16 27.01 25.69
N LEU A 217 4.16 27.89 25.90
CA LEU A 217 2.83 27.48 26.36
C LEU A 217 2.04 26.68 25.31
N ALA A 218 2.15 27.02 24.03
CA ALA A 218 1.44 26.34 22.95
C ALA A 218 1.92 24.89 22.78
N LEU A 219 3.22 24.66 22.95
CA LEU A 219 3.82 23.32 23.02
C LEU A 219 3.37 22.52 24.26
N ALA A 220 2.84 23.19 25.30
CA ALA A 220 2.20 22.55 26.46
C ALA A 220 0.69 22.29 26.28
N GLY A 221 0.07 22.84 25.23
CA GLY A 221 -1.24 22.42 24.70
C GLY A 221 -2.47 23.26 25.10
N GLY A 222 -3.34 23.52 24.11
CA GLY A 222 -4.65 24.16 24.32
C GLY A 222 -5.41 24.37 22.99
N ARG A 223 -6.73 24.13 22.97
CA ARG A 223 -7.61 24.39 21.82
C ARG A 223 -8.31 25.74 21.94
N GLU A 224 -8.26 26.56 20.89
CA GLU A 224 -9.39 27.23 20.21
C GLU A 224 -8.85 28.01 19.00
N GLY A 225 -9.68 28.47 18.06
CA GLY A 225 -9.18 29.09 16.82
C GLY A 225 -10.24 29.85 16.01
N ARG A 226 -9.85 30.41 14.84
CA ARG A 226 -10.75 30.97 13.82
C ARG A 226 -10.08 31.29 12.46
N GLU A 227 -10.83 30.99 11.39
CA GLU A 227 -11.00 31.73 10.12
C GLU A 227 -9.80 32.02 9.16
N GLN A 228 -9.81 31.30 8.02
CA GLN A 228 -9.48 31.71 6.62
C GLN A 228 -8.10 32.36 6.29
N GLU A 229 -7.33 31.97 5.27
CA GLU A 229 -7.36 30.91 4.22
C GLU A 229 -5.96 30.96 3.49
N PRO A 230 -5.67 30.46 2.26
CA PRO A 230 -6.45 29.65 1.29
C PRO A 230 -5.78 28.35 0.77
N ASP A 231 -6.62 27.54 0.14
CA ASP A 231 -6.41 26.61 -0.99
C ASP A 231 -5.05 25.90 -1.26
N LEU A 232 -4.87 24.74 -0.60
CA LEU A 232 -4.13 23.60 -1.16
C LEU A 232 -5.10 22.53 -1.74
N ALA A 233 -6.30 22.42 -1.19
CA ALA A 233 -7.23 21.32 -1.45
C ALA A 233 -7.78 21.28 -2.89
N THR A 234 -7.96 22.42 -3.56
CA THR A 234 -8.41 22.45 -4.97
C THR A 234 -7.30 21.95 -5.88
N ARG A 235 -6.05 22.38 -5.68
CA ARG A 235 -4.89 21.89 -6.43
C ARG A 235 -4.69 20.37 -6.34
N LEU A 236 -4.94 19.78 -5.17
CA LEU A 236 -4.88 18.33 -5.00
C LEU A 236 -6.08 17.60 -5.63
N ARG A 237 -7.26 18.23 -5.69
CA ARG A 237 -8.44 17.71 -6.40
C ARG A 237 -8.28 17.81 -7.92
N GLU A 238 -7.76 18.92 -8.44
CA GLU A 238 -7.41 19.13 -9.85
C GLU A 238 -6.44 18.04 -10.34
N ALA A 239 -5.39 17.74 -9.59
CA ALA A 239 -4.40 16.70 -9.90
C ALA A 239 -4.94 15.25 -9.83
N TRP A 240 -6.12 15.05 -9.23
CA TRP A 240 -6.79 13.75 -9.11
C TRP A 240 -7.93 13.59 -10.14
N GLU A 241 -8.76 14.61 -10.33
CA GLU A 241 -9.81 14.61 -11.36
C GLU A 241 -9.21 14.58 -12.79
N ALA A 242 -8.07 15.24 -13.02
CA ALA A 242 -7.30 15.13 -14.27
C ALA A 242 -6.78 13.69 -14.55
N ARG A 243 -6.82 12.78 -13.56
CA ARG A 243 -6.55 11.34 -13.72
C ARG A 243 -7.82 10.48 -13.75
N LYS A 244 -9.00 11.07 -13.55
CA LYS A 244 -10.32 10.42 -13.58
C LYS A 244 -11.03 10.63 -14.91
N GLU A 245 -10.95 11.82 -15.52
CA GLU A 245 -11.51 12.12 -16.85
C GLU A 245 -11.04 11.14 -17.94
N GLY A 246 -9.83 10.56 -17.80
CA GLY A 246 -9.30 9.54 -18.71
C GLY A 246 -9.94 8.14 -18.61
N ARG A 247 -10.88 7.89 -17.69
CA ARG A 247 -11.57 6.59 -17.54
C ARG A 247 -13.07 6.59 -17.90
N GLU A 248 -13.73 7.74 -17.84
CA GLU A 248 -15.21 7.82 -17.89
C GLU A 248 -15.78 8.13 -19.29
N GLN A 249 -14.94 8.45 -20.28
CA GLN A 249 -15.34 8.82 -21.65
C GLN A 249 -15.85 7.67 -22.55
N HIS A 250 -16.18 6.49 -22.00
CA HIS A 250 -16.42 5.27 -22.80
C HIS A 250 -17.84 4.66 -22.68
N GLU A 251 -18.76 5.24 -21.89
CA GLU A 251 -19.99 4.52 -21.49
C GLU A 251 -21.34 5.28 -21.50
N ALA A 252 -21.39 6.60 -21.71
CA ALA A 252 -22.64 7.38 -21.52
C ALA A 252 -22.95 8.41 -22.63
N ASP A 253 -23.42 7.94 -23.79
CA ASP A 253 -24.10 8.74 -24.82
C ASP A 253 -25.62 8.79 -24.54
N ALA A 254 -26.08 9.73 -23.69
CA ALA A 254 -27.52 9.96 -23.44
C ALA A 254 -27.87 11.32 -22.79
N SER A 255 -28.64 12.17 -23.50
CA SER A 255 -29.55 13.23 -23.02
C SER A 255 -29.06 14.20 -21.91
N GLU A 256 -28.70 15.46 -22.20
CA GLU A 256 -29.64 16.62 -22.37
C GLU A 256 -30.69 16.75 -21.24
N ARG A 257 -30.89 17.89 -20.54
CA ARG A 257 -30.43 19.32 -20.60
C ARG A 257 -30.61 19.95 -19.18
N GLU A 258 -30.23 21.17 -18.79
CA GLU A 258 -29.71 22.39 -19.47
C GLU A 258 -28.66 23.13 -18.57
N ALA A 259 -28.61 24.49 -18.48
CA ALA A 259 -27.52 25.26 -17.80
C ALA A 259 -27.96 26.67 -17.28
N PRO A 260 -27.09 27.68 -16.93
CA PRO A 260 -25.63 27.91 -17.13
C PRO A 260 -24.76 27.41 -15.94
N ASP A 261 -23.41 27.54 -15.82
CA ASP A 261 -22.32 28.29 -16.51
C ASP A 261 -22.17 29.81 -16.17
N ASP A 262 -21.09 30.58 -16.46
CA ASP A 262 -20.24 30.73 -17.66
C ASP A 262 -18.70 30.70 -17.38
N LEU A 263 -18.09 29.51 -17.35
CA LEU A 263 -16.63 29.35 -17.59
C LEU A 263 -16.29 27.94 -18.04
N ALA A 264 -16.86 26.92 -17.38
CA ALA A 264 -16.65 25.51 -17.71
C ALA A 264 -17.19 25.14 -19.10
N ALA A 265 -18.18 25.87 -19.64
CA ALA A 265 -18.67 25.72 -21.02
C ALA A 265 -17.65 26.21 -22.05
N ARG A 266 -16.95 27.31 -21.75
CA ARG A 266 -16.05 27.97 -22.71
C ARG A 266 -14.80 27.14 -23.00
N LEU A 267 -14.36 26.33 -22.04
CA LEU A 267 -13.29 25.35 -22.24
C LEU A 267 -13.75 24.14 -23.07
N ARG A 268 -14.99 23.66 -22.89
CA ARG A 268 -15.56 22.54 -23.68
C ARG A 268 -15.65 22.85 -25.17
N ALA A 269 -16.00 24.07 -25.55
CA ALA A 269 -16.12 24.48 -26.95
C ALA A 269 -14.77 24.59 -27.70
N ALA A 270 -13.64 24.70 -26.99
CA ALA A 270 -12.31 24.84 -27.58
C ALA A 270 -11.65 23.51 -27.99
N ALA A 271 -12.26 22.36 -27.66
CA ALA A 271 -11.68 21.04 -27.85
C ALA A 271 -11.75 20.49 -29.30
N THR A 272 -12.42 21.18 -30.23
CA THR A 272 -12.76 20.67 -31.57
C THR A 272 -11.66 20.81 -32.63
N GLY A 273 -10.39 20.58 -32.25
CA GLY A 273 -9.32 20.30 -33.23
C GLY A 273 -7.91 20.75 -32.84
N ILE A 274 -7.15 19.87 -32.18
CA ILE A 274 -5.67 19.93 -32.14
C ILE A 274 -5.14 18.51 -32.41
N ASP A 275 -4.06 18.43 -33.19
CA ASP A 275 -3.51 17.18 -33.72
C ASP A 275 -2.82 16.30 -32.65
N ARG A 276 -2.91 14.98 -32.80
CA ARG A 276 -2.40 13.97 -31.87
C ARG A 276 -0.96 13.52 -32.16
N GLU A 277 -0.48 13.56 -33.40
CA GLU A 277 0.89 13.13 -33.72
C GLU A 277 1.92 14.04 -33.02
N ALA A 278 1.76 15.35 -33.13
CA ALA A 278 2.63 16.36 -32.52
C ALA A 278 2.62 16.40 -30.97
N PHE A 279 1.86 15.53 -30.30
CA PHE A 279 1.95 15.28 -28.86
C PHE A 279 2.76 14.01 -28.57
N GLY A 280 2.58 12.94 -29.35
CA GLY A 280 3.34 11.70 -29.24
C GLY A 280 4.85 11.95 -29.37
N ASP A 281 5.27 12.72 -30.37
CA ASP A 281 6.67 13.08 -30.60
C ASP A 281 7.33 13.75 -29.37
N ARG A 282 6.58 14.60 -28.66
CA ARG A 282 7.08 15.31 -27.47
C ARG A 282 7.18 14.42 -26.24
N VAL A 283 6.31 13.41 -26.11
CA VAL A 283 6.41 12.40 -25.04
C VAL A 283 7.59 11.46 -25.30
N SER A 284 7.81 11.04 -26.55
CA SER A 284 8.97 10.24 -26.95
C SER A 284 10.30 10.98 -26.70
N ALA A 285 10.41 12.24 -27.12
CA ALA A 285 11.63 13.04 -26.92
C ALA A 285 11.98 13.24 -25.43
N LEU A 286 10.99 13.41 -24.55
CA LEU A 286 11.21 13.51 -23.10
C LEU A 286 11.67 12.17 -22.48
N ARG A 287 11.22 11.04 -23.04
CA ARG A 287 11.64 9.71 -22.63
C ARG A 287 13.08 9.41 -23.08
N GLU A 288 13.40 9.68 -24.34
CA GLU A 288 14.74 9.48 -24.91
C GLU A 288 15.80 10.31 -24.17
N GLY A 289 15.48 11.56 -23.80
CA GLY A 289 16.37 12.40 -23.00
C GLY A 289 16.72 11.80 -21.64
N ARG A 290 15.73 11.21 -20.95
CA ARG A 290 15.93 10.54 -19.66
C ARG A 290 16.71 9.23 -19.79
N GLU A 291 16.39 8.40 -20.78
CA GLU A 291 17.11 7.15 -21.05
C GLU A 291 18.58 7.41 -21.44
N ALA A 292 18.89 8.58 -22.04
CA ALA A 292 20.27 9.03 -22.29
C ALA A 292 21.00 9.54 -21.02
N GLU A 293 20.32 10.26 -20.13
CA GLU A 293 20.88 10.73 -18.85
C GLU A 293 21.24 9.55 -17.94
N GLU A 294 20.35 8.56 -17.82
CA GLU A 294 20.58 7.33 -17.04
C GLU A 294 21.78 6.52 -17.60
N GLN A 295 21.96 6.49 -18.93
CA GLN A 295 23.14 5.88 -19.58
C GLN A 295 24.45 6.65 -19.31
N HIS A 296 24.42 7.99 -19.31
CA HIS A 296 25.60 8.81 -19.01
C HIS A 296 26.09 8.58 -17.58
N VAL A 297 25.16 8.54 -16.61
CA VAL A 297 25.47 8.24 -15.20
C VAL A 297 26.09 6.84 -15.04
N ALA A 298 25.58 5.82 -15.75
CA ALA A 298 26.15 4.48 -15.72
C ALA A 298 27.61 4.43 -16.23
N GLN A 299 27.90 5.12 -17.35
CA GLN A 299 29.26 5.20 -17.91
C GLN A 299 30.22 5.97 -17.01
N GLU A 300 29.76 7.04 -16.35
CA GLU A 300 30.52 7.83 -15.37
C GLU A 300 30.98 6.94 -14.18
N VAL A 301 30.08 6.11 -13.65
CA VAL A 301 30.38 5.17 -12.54
C VAL A 301 31.36 4.07 -12.98
N GLU A 302 31.17 3.47 -14.16
CA GLU A 302 32.10 2.45 -14.68
C GLU A 302 33.51 3.03 -14.91
N ARG A 303 33.59 4.27 -15.40
CA ARG A 303 34.84 5.03 -15.59
C ARG A 303 35.55 5.36 -14.27
N GLN A 304 34.82 5.60 -13.19
CA GLN A 304 35.42 5.78 -11.86
C GLN A 304 35.98 4.46 -11.34
N ARG A 305 35.21 3.38 -11.44
CA ARG A 305 35.60 2.03 -11.00
C ARG A 305 36.82 1.46 -11.74
N THR A 306 36.98 1.77 -13.03
CA THR A 306 38.19 1.37 -13.78
C THR A 306 39.44 2.09 -13.29
N LYS A 307 39.37 3.41 -13.04
CA LYS A 307 40.49 4.19 -12.48
C LYS A 307 40.90 3.71 -11.09
N GLU A 308 39.93 3.33 -10.26
CA GLU A 308 40.18 2.79 -8.92
C GLU A 308 40.97 1.46 -9.00
N LEU A 309 40.54 0.53 -9.86
CA LEU A 309 41.25 -0.73 -10.13
C LEU A 309 42.65 -0.53 -10.76
N GLU A 310 42.85 0.51 -11.57
CA GLU A 310 44.17 0.87 -12.09
C GLU A 310 45.09 1.43 -10.99
N LEU A 311 44.55 2.25 -10.08
CA LEU A 311 45.29 2.78 -8.93
C LEU A 311 45.72 1.66 -7.97
N GLU A 312 44.83 0.70 -7.68
CA GLU A 312 45.17 -0.49 -6.88
C GLU A 312 46.29 -1.32 -7.51
N ARG A 313 46.25 -1.52 -8.83
CA ARG A 313 47.29 -2.23 -9.58
C ARG A 313 48.63 -1.49 -9.56
N GLU A 314 48.63 -0.17 -9.69
CA GLU A 314 49.84 0.64 -9.53
C GLU A 314 50.44 0.53 -8.12
N VAL A 315 49.59 0.60 -7.08
CA VAL A 315 50.03 0.46 -5.68
C VAL A 315 50.64 -0.93 -5.44
N HIS A 316 50.02 -2.00 -5.95
CA HIS A 316 50.58 -3.36 -5.88
C HIS A 316 51.93 -3.44 -6.62
N ALA A 317 51.99 -3.00 -7.87
CA ALA A 317 53.21 -3.04 -8.67
C ALA A 317 54.34 -2.14 -8.15
N ARG A 318 54.07 -1.12 -7.34
CA ARG A 318 55.09 -0.36 -6.60
C ARG A 318 55.60 -1.13 -5.37
N ARG A 319 54.73 -1.90 -4.70
CA ARG A 319 55.07 -2.74 -3.54
C ARG A 319 55.96 -3.94 -3.91
N ASP A 320 55.68 -4.56 -5.05
CA ASP A 320 56.45 -5.72 -5.54
C ASP A 320 57.86 -5.33 -5.99
N ARG A 321 58.02 -4.14 -6.61
CA ARG A 321 59.33 -3.57 -7.00
C ARG A 321 60.20 -3.10 -5.82
N GLY A 322 59.70 -3.17 -4.58
CA GLY A 322 60.45 -2.82 -3.37
C GLY A 322 61.34 -3.94 -2.79
N HIS A 323 61.40 -5.11 -3.44
CA HIS A 323 62.03 -6.32 -2.89
C HIS A 323 63.19 -6.87 -3.75
N ASP A 324 63.93 -6.01 -4.44
CA ASP A 324 65.22 -6.39 -5.05
C ASP A 324 66.37 -6.16 -4.03
N TYR A 325 67.00 -7.24 -3.59
CA TYR A 325 68.08 -7.21 -2.60
C TYR A 325 69.43 -7.15 -3.30
N GLY A 326 70.14 -6.04 -3.16
CA GLY A 326 71.53 -5.91 -3.62
C GLY A 326 72.49 -6.83 -2.84
N LEU A 327 73.36 -7.50 -3.60
CA LEU A 327 74.67 -8.01 -3.18
C LEU A 327 75.75 -7.28 -4.00
#